data_AF-A0A956M4I1-F1
#
_entry.id   AF-A0A956M4I1-F1
#
_cell.length_a   1.000
_cell.length_b   1.000
_cell.length_c   1.000
_cell.angle_alpha   90.00
_cell.angle_beta   90.00
_cell.angle_gamma   90.00
#
_symmetry.space_group_name_H-M   'P 1'
#
loop_
_entity.id
_entity.type
_entity.pdbx_description
1 polymer ?
#
loop_
_entity_poly.entity_id
_entity_poly.type
_entity_poly.pdbx_seq_one_letter_code
_entity_poly.pdbx_strand_id
1 'polypeptide(L)'
;ANDWPAWRYDAAALGEPLAEVSLAQGLLIGRLADVGMALRDQASLAALTEDVVKTSAIEGELLNVDSVRSSIARRLGVDIGALGPVDRHVEGVVEMVLDATTNCNAAITRERLFGWHAALFPTGYSGLARINIGGWRDDATGPMQVVSGPLGQRRRVHFEAPPAERLESETGRFLAWANNDTMGTNASNQPPLIKAGLAHLWFVTLH
;
A
#
# COMPACT_ATOMS: atom_id res chain seq x y z
N ALA A 1 19.72 -5.34 -10.76
CA ALA A 1 19.64 -6.80 -10.94
C ALA A 1 19.30 -7.09 -12.38
N ASN A 2 19.93 -8.08 -13.02
CA ASN A 2 19.75 -8.33 -14.46
C ASN A 2 18.34 -8.80 -14.83
N ASP A 3 17.60 -9.32 -13.84
CA ASP A 3 16.26 -9.86 -14.02
C ASP A 3 15.15 -8.85 -13.69
N TRP A 4 15.45 -7.56 -13.45
CA TRP A 4 14.38 -6.57 -13.21
C TRP A 4 13.53 -6.38 -14.48
N PRO A 5 12.18 -6.39 -14.40
CA PRO A 5 11.33 -6.66 -13.23
C PRO A 5 10.85 -8.13 -13.11
N ALA A 6 11.36 -9.04 -13.94
CA ALA A 6 11.05 -10.48 -13.95
C ALA A 6 11.78 -11.25 -12.82
N TRP A 7 11.39 -10.99 -11.57
CA TRP A 7 11.98 -11.63 -10.40
C TRP A 7 11.72 -13.12 -10.32
N ARG A 8 12.64 -13.83 -9.66
CA ARG A 8 12.54 -15.25 -9.34
C ARG A 8 12.41 -15.42 -7.83
N TYR A 9 11.67 -16.44 -7.41
CA TYR A 9 11.53 -16.84 -6.02
C TYR A 9 11.74 -18.34 -5.89
N ASP A 10 12.17 -18.78 -4.72
CA ASP A 10 12.30 -20.20 -4.39
C ASP A 10 10.97 -20.72 -3.85
N ALA A 11 10.24 -21.48 -4.67
CA ALA A 11 8.95 -22.05 -4.28
C ALA A 11 9.06 -23.06 -3.13
N ALA A 12 10.18 -23.77 -3.00
CA ALA A 12 10.39 -24.72 -1.92
C ALA A 12 10.62 -23.99 -0.59
N ALA A 13 11.40 -22.92 -0.61
CA ALA A 13 11.63 -22.08 0.58
C ALA A 13 10.35 -21.37 1.06
N LEU A 14 9.41 -21.08 0.15
CA LEU A 14 8.14 -20.42 0.48
C LEU A 14 7.00 -21.39 0.79
N GLY A 15 7.20 -22.70 0.59
CA GLY A 15 6.13 -23.70 0.74
C GLY A 15 5.52 -23.74 2.14
N GLU A 16 6.36 -23.83 3.17
CA GLU A 16 5.92 -23.86 4.58
C GLU A 16 5.27 -22.54 5.01
N PRO A 17 5.88 -21.35 4.83
CA PRO A 17 5.24 -20.07 5.16
C PRO A 17 3.89 -19.85 4.45
N LEU A 18 3.78 -20.23 3.17
CA LEU A 18 2.52 -20.11 2.44
C LEU A 18 1.43 -21.02 3.01
N ALA A 19 1.78 -22.24 3.43
CA ALA A 19 0.84 -23.17 4.05
C ALA A 19 0.35 -22.66 5.40
N GLU A 20 1.25 -22.12 6.23
CA GLU A 20 0.91 -21.51 7.52
C GLU A 20 -0.05 -20.33 7.36
N VAL A 21 0.25 -19.40 6.45
CA VAL A 21 -0.62 -18.24 6.18
C VAL A 21 -1.97 -18.69 5.63
N SER A 22 -2.00 -19.67 4.72
CA SER A 22 -3.26 -20.19 4.17
C SER A 22 -4.14 -20.82 5.24
N LEU A 23 -3.54 -21.58 6.17
CA LEU A 23 -4.25 -22.16 7.31
C LEU A 23 -4.79 -21.07 8.24
N ALA A 24 -3.98 -20.07 8.57
CA ALA A 24 -4.39 -18.95 9.42
C ALA A 24 -5.53 -18.14 8.79
N GLN A 25 -5.46 -17.86 7.48
CA GLN A 25 -6.53 -17.19 6.74
C GLN A 25 -7.81 -18.01 6.75
N GLY A 26 -7.73 -19.32 6.50
CA GLY A 26 -8.89 -20.22 6.54
C GLY A 26 -9.55 -20.26 7.91
N LEU A 27 -8.77 -20.33 8.99
CA LEU A 27 -9.28 -20.28 10.36
C LEU A 27 -9.95 -18.94 10.68
N LEU A 28 -9.37 -17.82 10.23
CA LEU A 28 -9.96 -16.49 10.41
C LEU A 28 -11.29 -16.36 9.66
N ILE A 29 -11.32 -16.75 8.39
CA ILE A 29 -12.55 -16.72 7.56
C ILE A 29 -13.62 -17.61 8.18
N GLY A 30 -13.26 -18.81 8.64
CA GLY A 30 -14.19 -19.72 9.31
C GLY A 30 -14.77 -19.11 10.59
N ARG A 31 -13.94 -18.53 11.46
CA ARG A 31 -14.42 -17.82 12.66
C ARG A 31 -15.30 -16.63 12.31
N LEU A 32 -14.93 -15.87 11.28
CA LEU A 32 -15.71 -14.72 10.86
C LEU A 32 -17.06 -15.13 10.27
N ALA A 33 -17.16 -16.29 9.62
CA ALA A 33 -18.42 -16.80 9.06
C ALA A 33 -19.51 -16.99 10.13
N ASP A 34 -19.12 -17.38 11.35
CA ASP A 34 -20.06 -17.69 12.44
C ASP A 34 -20.40 -16.50 13.34
N VAL A 35 -19.66 -15.39 13.25
CA VAL A 35 -19.94 -14.18 14.03
C VAL A 35 -20.89 -13.22 13.32
N GLY A 36 -21.71 -12.50 14.08
CA GLY A 36 -22.63 -11.49 13.56
C GLY A 36 -21.91 -10.27 12.98
N MET A 37 -22.61 -9.52 12.11
CA MET A 37 -22.07 -8.35 11.39
C MET A 37 -21.39 -7.35 12.32
N ALA A 38 -22.00 -7.01 13.46
CA ALA A 38 -21.44 -6.06 14.41
C ALA A 38 -20.03 -6.44 14.90
N LEU A 39 -19.76 -7.73 15.14
CA LEU A 39 -18.43 -8.17 15.57
C LEU A 39 -17.42 -8.15 14.42
N ARG A 40 -17.86 -8.43 13.17
CA ARG A 40 -17.02 -8.30 11.98
C ARG A 40 -16.61 -6.84 11.75
N ASP A 41 -17.55 -5.91 11.93
CA ASP A 41 -17.29 -4.49 11.74
C ASP A 41 -16.34 -3.96 12.81
N GLN A 42 -16.49 -4.41 14.07
CA GLN A 42 -15.55 -4.10 15.15
C GLN A 42 -14.15 -4.67 14.89
N ALA A 43 -14.06 -5.90 14.40
CA ALA A 43 -12.78 -6.52 14.04
C ALA A 43 -12.10 -5.77 12.88
N SER A 44 -12.87 -5.39 11.85
CA SER A 44 -12.39 -4.61 10.71
C SER A 44 -11.91 -3.23 11.16
N LEU A 45 -12.67 -2.55 12.01
CA LEU A 45 -12.29 -1.26 12.59
C LEU A 45 -10.95 -1.37 13.34
N ALA A 46 -10.77 -2.40 14.16
CA ALA A 46 -9.53 -2.60 14.91
C ALA A 46 -8.34 -2.86 13.98
N ALA A 47 -8.48 -3.77 13.02
CA ALA A 47 -7.42 -4.13 12.08
C ALA A 47 -7.00 -2.93 11.22
N LEU A 48 -7.94 -2.20 10.64
CA LEU A 48 -7.65 -1.04 9.79
C LEU A 48 -7.05 0.13 10.60
N THR A 49 -7.46 0.30 11.86
CA THR A 49 -6.86 1.31 12.74
C THR A 49 -5.39 0.98 12.99
N GLU A 50 -5.08 -0.28 13.28
CA GLU A 50 -3.71 -0.73 13.48
C GLU A 50 -2.88 -0.56 12.21
N ASP A 51 -3.39 -0.99 11.05
CA ASP A 51 -2.69 -0.87 9.76
C ASP A 51 -2.32 0.59 9.45
N VAL A 52 -3.27 1.53 9.58
CA VAL A 52 -3.01 2.96 9.34
C VAL A 52 -1.95 3.51 10.30
N VAL A 53 -2.05 3.19 11.60
CA VAL A 53 -1.08 3.68 12.59
C VAL A 53 0.32 3.09 12.35
N LYS A 54 0.41 1.80 12.05
CA LYS A 54 1.69 1.11 11.87
C LYS A 54 2.37 1.49 10.56
N THR A 55 1.63 1.59 9.46
CA THR A 55 2.20 1.99 8.17
C THR A 55 2.71 3.43 8.22
N SER A 56 1.96 4.35 8.82
CA SER A 56 2.41 5.73 9.03
C SER A 56 3.65 5.81 9.92
N ALA A 57 3.74 5.00 10.98
CA ALA A 57 4.91 4.99 11.85
C ALA A 57 6.20 4.54 11.14
N ILE A 58 6.11 3.68 10.12
CA ILE A 58 7.26 3.29 9.28
C ILE A 58 7.80 4.51 8.52
N GLU A 59 6.91 5.38 8.05
CA GLU A 59 7.24 6.63 7.35
C GLU A 59 7.64 7.77 8.32
N GLY A 60 7.70 7.50 9.63
CA GLY A 60 8.02 8.50 10.67
C GLY A 60 6.84 9.37 11.10
N GLU A 61 5.63 9.08 10.62
CA GLU A 61 4.40 9.80 10.94
C GLU A 61 3.73 9.20 12.18
N LEU A 62 3.60 9.99 13.24
CA LEU A 62 2.95 9.58 14.49
C LEU A 62 1.50 10.07 14.50
N LEU A 63 0.58 9.21 14.07
CA LEU A 63 -0.85 9.50 14.05
C LEU A 63 -1.50 9.26 15.42
N ASN A 64 -2.50 10.10 15.76
CA ASN A 64 -3.32 9.86 16.95
C ASN A 64 -4.28 8.68 16.69
N VAL A 65 -4.15 7.62 17.50
CA VAL A 65 -4.92 6.38 17.36
C VAL A 65 -6.43 6.61 17.46
N ASP A 66 -6.88 7.49 18.37
CA ASP A 66 -8.30 7.77 18.57
C ASP A 66 -8.89 8.54 17.39
N SER A 67 -8.13 9.45 16.79
CA SER A 67 -8.50 10.15 15.55
C SER A 67 -8.61 9.18 14.37
N VAL A 68 -7.63 8.29 14.19
CA VAL A 68 -7.66 7.24 13.15
C VAL A 68 -8.87 6.34 13.32
N ARG A 69 -9.07 5.81 14.53
CA ARG A 69 -10.21 4.95 14.86
C ARG A 69 -11.54 5.66 14.60
N SER A 70 -11.68 6.91 15.01
CA SER A 70 -12.90 7.71 14.80
C SER A 70 -13.18 7.94 13.31
N SER A 71 -12.13 8.19 12.52
CA SER A 71 -12.22 8.41 11.07
C SER A 71 -12.66 7.15 10.33
N ILE A 72 -12.10 5.99 10.68
CA ILE A 72 -12.49 4.69 10.10
C ILE A 72 -13.90 4.32 10.54
N ALA A 73 -14.24 4.46 11.82
CA ALA A 73 -15.58 4.13 12.34
C ALA A 73 -16.68 4.92 11.61
N ARG A 74 -16.45 6.21 11.35
CA ARG A 74 -17.40 7.04 10.60
C ARG A 74 -17.64 6.53 9.17
N ARG A 75 -16.59 6.06 8.49
CA ARG A 75 -16.69 5.55 7.11
C ARG A 75 -17.26 4.13 7.03
N LEU A 76 -17.00 3.30 8.03
CA LEU A 76 -17.59 1.95 8.14
C LEU A 76 -19.02 1.96 8.69
N GLY A 77 -19.49 3.08 9.24
CA GLY A 77 -20.81 3.17 9.88
C GLY A 77 -20.89 2.46 11.23
N VAL A 78 -19.75 2.30 11.91
CA VAL A 78 -19.67 1.63 13.22
C VAL A 78 -19.90 2.65 14.33
N ASP A 79 -20.90 2.40 15.17
CA ASP A 79 -21.14 3.21 16.36
C ASP A 79 -20.07 2.91 17.42
N ILE A 80 -19.27 3.92 17.75
CA ILE A 80 -18.27 3.89 18.81
C ILE A 80 -18.56 4.92 19.91
N GLY A 81 -19.77 5.50 19.92
CA GLY A 81 -20.15 6.59 20.80
C GLY A 81 -19.61 7.93 20.32
N ALA A 82 -19.01 8.71 21.23
CA ALA A 82 -18.52 10.04 20.91
C ALA A 82 -17.31 9.97 19.96
N LEU A 83 -17.46 10.52 18.75
CA LEU A 83 -16.39 10.63 17.77
C LEU A 83 -15.44 11.78 18.13
N GLY A 84 -14.14 11.53 18.01
CA GLY A 84 -13.11 12.56 18.14
C GLY A 84 -13.15 13.60 17.01
N PRO A 85 -12.40 14.71 17.16
CA PRO A 85 -12.28 15.73 16.14
C PRO A 85 -11.66 15.18 14.83
N VAL A 86 -12.02 15.79 13.70
CA VAL A 86 -11.50 15.43 12.38
C VAL A 86 -10.09 15.97 12.21
N ASP A 87 -9.14 15.08 11.93
CA ASP A 87 -7.77 15.45 11.57
C ASP A 87 -7.57 15.22 10.06
N ARG A 88 -7.42 16.31 9.30
CA ARG A 88 -7.29 16.24 7.83
C ARG A 88 -6.05 15.47 7.37
N HIS A 89 -5.00 15.38 8.19
CA HIS A 89 -3.81 14.59 7.89
C HIS A 89 -4.11 13.08 7.95
N VAL A 90 -4.96 12.69 8.91
CA VAL A 90 -5.43 11.30 9.06
C VAL A 90 -6.40 10.90 7.95
N GLU A 91 -7.27 11.81 7.52
CA GLU A 91 -8.32 11.50 6.53
C GLU A 91 -7.76 10.93 5.22
N GLY A 92 -6.63 11.47 4.74
CA GLY A 92 -6.02 11.03 3.49
C GLY A 92 -5.55 9.58 3.51
N VAL A 93 -4.80 9.19 4.54
CA VAL A 93 -4.33 7.81 4.71
C VAL A 93 -5.50 6.86 4.92
N VAL A 94 -6.50 7.26 5.71
CA VAL A 94 -7.71 6.47 5.97
C VAL A 94 -8.52 6.24 4.70
N GLU A 95 -8.70 7.26 3.85
CA GLU A 95 -9.40 7.13 2.57
C GLU A 95 -8.69 6.17 1.62
N MET A 96 -7.36 6.30 1.50
CA MET A 96 -6.55 5.40 0.69
C MET A 96 -6.69 3.94 1.16
N VAL A 97 -6.51 3.68 2.46
CA VAL A 97 -6.58 2.32 3.01
C VAL A 97 -7.98 1.72 2.85
N LEU A 98 -9.04 2.50 3.07
CA LEU A 98 -10.41 2.04 2.86
C LEU A 98 -10.70 1.76 1.40
N ASP A 99 -10.29 2.61 0.46
CA ASP A 99 -10.43 2.32 -0.96
C ASP A 99 -9.67 1.06 -1.36
N ALA A 100 -8.41 0.89 -0.91
CA ALA A 100 -7.60 -0.27 -1.24
C ALA A 100 -8.22 -1.59 -0.74
N THR A 101 -8.79 -1.59 0.47
CA THR A 101 -9.36 -2.78 1.12
C THR A 101 -10.78 -3.09 0.66
N THR A 102 -11.63 -2.08 0.48
CA THR A 102 -13.05 -2.28 0.10
C THR A 102 -13.23 -2.44 -1.41
N ASN A 103 -12.40 -1.78 -2.21
CA ASN A 103 -12.38 -1.91 -3.67
C ASN A 103 -11.19 -2.77 -4.14
N CYS A 104 -10.82 -3.81 -3.37
CA CYS A 104 -9.67 -4.67 -3.65
C CYS A 104 -9.82 -5.51 -4.93
N ASN A 105 -11.06 -5.75 -5.37
CA ASN A 105 -11.35 -6.46 -6.63
C ASN A 105 -11.34 -5.52 -7.86
N ALA A 106 -11.32 -4.20 -7.66
CA ALA A 106 -11.23 -3.25 -8.76
C ALA A 106 -9.79 -3.19 -9.28
N ALA A 107 -9.65 -2.99 -10.59
CA ALA A 107 -8.33 -2.83 -11.22
C ALA A 107 -7.55 -1.66 -10.57
N ILE A 108 -6.24 -1.83 -10.47
CA ILE A 108 -5.33 -0.75 -10.12
C ILE A 108 -5.08 0.06 -11.39
N THR A 109 -5.52 1.32 -11.41
CA THR A 109 -5.32 2.23 -12.55
C THR A 109 -4.37 3.36 -12.18
N ARG A 110 -3.87 4.08 -13.19
CA ARG A 110 -3.06 5.28 -12.97
C ARG A 110 -3.82 6.30 -12.13
N GLU A 111 -5.09 6.55 -12.48
CA GLU A 111 -5.94 7.52 -11.80
C GLU A 111 -6.16 7.15 -10.34
N ARG A 112 -6.31 5.85 -10.05
CA ARG A 112 -6.43 5.34 -8.68
C ARG A 112 -5.14 5.53 -7.88
N LEU A 113 -3.98 5.18 -8.46
CA LEU A 113 -2.68 5.41 -7.81
C LEU A 113 -2.43 6.90 -7.56
N PHE A 114 -2.77 7.77 -8.52
CA PHE A 114 -2.63 9.21 -8.37
C PHE A 114 -3.60 9.78 -7.34
N GLY A 115 -4.83 9.27 -7.28
CA GLY A 115 -5.79 9.61 -6.23
C GLY A 115 -5.27 9.26 -4.84
N TRP A 116 -4.71 8.06 -4.68
CA TRP A 116 -4.07 7.64 -3.42
C TRP A 116 -2.90 8.55 -3.03
N HIS A 117 -2.00 8.84 -3.97
CA HIS A 117 -0.90 9.77 -3.73
C HIS A 117 -1.40 11.18 -3.37
N ALA A 118 -2.47 11.65 -4.00
CA ALA A 118 -3.07 12.95 -3.68
C ALA A 118 -3.70 12.99 -2.29
N ALA A 119 -4.33 11.88 -1.87
CA ALA A 119 -4.88 11.75 -0.54
C ALA A 119 -3.77 11.81 0.54
N LEU A 120 -2.61 11.19 0.29
CA LEU A 120 -1.47 11.22 1.22
C LEU A 120 -0.83 12.60 1.39
N PHE A 121 -0.92 13.46 0.37
CA PHE A 121 -0.26 14.77 0.36
C PHE A 121 -1.23 15.92 0.07
N PRO A 122 -2.25 16.17 0.90
CA PRO A 122 -3.33 17.10 0.58
C PRO A 122 -2.88 18.57 0.46
N THR A 123 -1.69 18.91 0.95
CA THR A 123 -1.20 20.30 1.03
C THR A 123 -0.31 20.74 -0.12
N GLY A 124 0.24 19.83 -0.93
CA GLY A 124 1.33 20.20 -1.84
C GLY A 124 2.73 19.81 -1.39
N TYR A 125 2.89 19.36 -0.14
CA TYR A 125 4.19 19.34 0.52
C TYR A 125 4.48 18.01 1.22
N SER A 126 5.76 17.62 1.18
CA SER A 126 6.36 16.65 2.09
C SER A 126 7.30 17.42 3.03
N GLY A 127 6.86 17.59 4.29
CA GLY A 127 7.49 18.54 5.20
C GLY A 127 7.43 19.98 4.66
N LEU A 128 8.59 20.61 4.46
CA LEU A 128 8.70 21.95 3.88
C LEU A 128 8.97 21.93 2.36
N ALA A 129 9.16 20.76 1.76
CA ALA A 129 9.47 20.62 0.34
C ALA A 129 8.18 20.49 -0.47
N ARG A 130 8.02 21.35 -1.48
CA ARG A 130 6.93 21.20 -2.45
C ARG A 130 7.19 19.95 -3.30
N ILE A 131 6.15 19.16 -3.53
CA ILE A 131 6.22 17.94 -4.32
C ILE A 131 5.20 17.95 -5.46
N ASN A 132 5.44 17.15 -6.49
CA ASN A 132 4.43 16.85 -7.49
C ASN A 132 3.43 15.84 -6.89
N ILE A 133 2.13 16.11 -7.04
CA ILE A 133 1.07 15.30 -6.44
C ILE A 133 0.18 14.71 -7.51
N GLY A 134 -0.17 13.44 -7.37
CA GLY A 134 -1.09 12.78 -8.29
C GLY A 134 -0.53 12.72 -9.71
N GLY A 135 0.78 12.53 -9.80
CA GLY A 135 1.54 12.48 -11.04
C GLY A 135 2.84 11.72 -10.83
N TRP A 136 3.48 11.32 -11.92
CA TRP A 136 4.82 10.74 -11.85
C TRP A 136 5.82 11.79 -11.38
N ARG A 137 6.84 11.36 -10.64
CA ARG A 137 7.98 12.22 -10.33
C ARG A 137 8.66 12.66 -11.63
N ASP A 138 9.22 13.86 -11.59
CA ASP A 138 10.23 14.29 -12.52
C ASP A 138 11.60 14.16 -11.86
N ASP A 139 12.63 13.82 -12.64
CA ASP A 139 14.00 13.79 -12.12
C ASP A 139 14.61 15.20 -12.14
N ALA A 140 13.78 16.25 -11.95
CA ALA A 140 14.20 17.65 -12.03
C ALA A 140 15.22 18.02 -10.93
N THR A 141 15.20 17.29 -9.81
CA THR A 141 16.14 17.44 -8.70
C THR A 141 17.24 16.38 -8.69
N GLY A 142 17.34 15.58 -9.76
CA GLY A 142 18.27 14.46 -9.89
C GLY A 142 17.57 13.11 -9.93
N PRO A 143 18.32 12.02 -10.15
CA PRO A 143 17.76 10.68 -10.21
C PRO A 143 17.22 10.25 -8.84
N MET A 144 16.13 9.49 -8.86
CA MET A 144 15.58 8.91 -7.64
C MET A 144 16.46 7.77 -7.13
N GLN A 145 17.03 7.93 -5.93
CA GLN A 145 17.95 6.98 -5.33
C GLN A 145 17.50 6.60 -3.93
N VAL A 146 17.45 5.29 -3.65
CA VAL A 146 17.26 4.79 -2.28
C VAL A 146 18.63 4.74 -1.61
N VAL A 147 18.80 5.60 -0.61
CA VAL A 147 20.08 5.83 0.06
C VAL A 147 19.99 5.58 1.56
N SER A 148 21.09 5.12 2.16
CA SER A 148 21.25 5.10 3.63
C SER A 148 22.48 5.92 4.06
N GLY A 149 22.43 6.42 5.30
CA GLY A 149 23.52 7.13 5.96
C GLY A 149 23.15 8.55 6.40
N PRO A 150 23.81 9.10 7.44
CA PRO A 150 23.51 10.43 7.97
C PRO A 150 23.75 11.54 6.95
N LEU A 151 23.03 12.66 7.12
CA LEU A 151 23.37 13.92 6.45
C LEU A 151 24.83 14.30 6.77
N GLY A 152 25.64 14.56 5.74
CA GLY A 152 27.05 14.97 5.87
C GLY A 152 28.09 13.85 5.76
N GLN A 153 27.68 12.59 5.64
CA GLN A 153 28.59 11.46 5.33
C GLN A 153 28.33 10.90 3.93
N ARG A 154 29.23 10.03 3.46
CA ARG A 154 29.08 9.35 2.16
C ARG A 154 27.84 8.45 2.21
N ARG A 155 26.75 8.91 1.60
CA ARG A 155 25.50 8.15 1.47
C ARG A 155 25.76 6.89 0.64
N ARG A 156 25.30 5.74 1.13
CA ARG A 156 25.34 4.49 0.39
C ARG A 156 24.08 4.42 -0.47
N VAL A 157 24.25 4.45 -1.79
CA VAL A 157 23.16 4.18 -2.73
C VAL A 157 22.92 2.67 -2.74
N HIS A 158 21.71 2.25 -2.39
CA HIS A 158 21.28 0.85 -2.45
C HIS A 158 20.81 0.48 -3.85
N PHE A 159 19.99 1.34 -4.45
CA PHE A 159 19.62 1.29 -5.86
C PHE A 159 19.18 2.66 -6.35
N GLU A 160 19.24 2.84 -7.66
CA GLU A 160 18.64 3.95 -8.38
C GLU A 160 17.39 3.42 -9.09
N ALA A 161 16.27 4.12 -8.94
CA ALA A 161 15.02 3.77 -9.60
C ALA A 161 15.10 4.09 -11.11
N PRO A 162 14.20 3.55 -11.95
CA PRO A 162 14.17 3.90 -13.37
C PRO A 162 14.07 5.42 -13.57
N PRO A 163 14.74 5.98 -14.60
CA PRO A 163 14.60 7.40 -14.94
C PRO A 163 13.13 7.80 -15.14
N ALA A 164 12.79 9.02 -14.75
CA ALA A 164 11.42 9.56 -14.82
C ALA A 164 10.79 9.41 -16.22
N GLU A 165 11.57 9.61 -17.28
CA GLU A 165 11.12 9.46 -18.68
C GLU A 165 10.64 8.04 -19.02
N ARG A 166 11.06 7.02 -18.26
CA ARG A 166 10.63 5.63 -18.43
C ARG A 166 9.44 5.25 -17.57
N LEU A 167 9.10 6.02 -16.53
CA LEU A 167 8.07 5.65 -15.56
C LEU A 167 6.71 5.37 -16.19
N GLU A 168 6.31 6.19 -17.16
CA GLU A 168 5.04 5.98 -17.86
C GLU A 168 4.96 4.58 -18.50
N SER A 169 6.04 4.18 -19.18
CA SER A 169 6.11 2.86 -19.83
C SER A 169 6.24 1.71 -18.83
N GLU A 170 7.06 1.88 -17.79
CA GLU A 170 7.33 0.83 -16.80
C GLU A 170 6.14 0.61 -15.87
N THR A 171 5.49 1.68 -15.42
CA THR A 171 4.25 1.57 -14.64
C THR A 171 3.12 1.02 -15.49
N GLY A 172 3.05 1.35 -16.80
CA GLY A 172 2.11 0.71 -17.71
C GLY A 172 2.26 -0.82 -17.75
N ARG A 173 3.51 -1.31 -17.80
CA ARG A 173 3.81 -2.75 -17.73
C ARG A 173 3.44 -3.35 -16.38
N PHE A 174 3.74 -2.65 -15.29
CA PHE A 174 3.37 -3.07 -13.94
C PHE A 174 1.85 -3.19 -13.78
N LEU A 175 1.09 -2.18 -14.18
CA LEU A 175 -0.38 -2.16 -14.06
C LEU A 175 -1.02 -3.26 -14.92
N ALA A 176 -0.53 -3.48 -16.13
CA ALA A 176 -0.99 -4.59 -16.97
C ALA A 176 -0.73 -5.94 -16.28
N TRP A 177 0.48 -6.17 -15.75
CA TRP A 177 0.82 -7.39 -15.03
C TRP A 177 0.00 -7.59 -13.75
N ALA A 178 -0.15 -6.54 -12.94
CA ALA A 178 -0.88 -6.59 -11.68
C ALA A 178 -2.36 -6.95 -11.90
N ASN A 179 -2.98 -6.35 -12.92
CA ASN A 179 -4.39 -6.56 -13.26
C ASN A 179 -4.68 -7.80 -14.11
N ASN A 180 -3.67 -8.56 -14.53
CA ASN A 180 -3.90 -9.74 -15.38
C ASN A 180 -4.80 -10.80 -14.72
N ASP A 181 -4.85 -10.91 -13.39
CA ASP A 181 -5.73 -11.89 -12.73
C ASP A 181 -7.18 -11.38 -12.58
N THR A 182 -7.38 -10.06 -12.45
CA THR A 182 -8.73 -9.45 -12.33
C THR A 182 -9.50 -9.46 -13.64
N MET A 183 -8.83 -9.67 -14.78
CA MET A 183 -9.44 -9.73 -16.12
C MET A 183 -9.91 -11.15 -16.53
N GLY A 184 -9.95 -12.10 -15.60
CA GLY A 184 -10.44 -13.47 -15.87
C GLY A 184 -9.52 -14.32 -16.76
N THR A 185 -8.32 -13.81 -17.08
CA THR A 185 -7.28 -14.54 -17.78
C THR A 185 -6.26 -15.04 -16.76
N ASN A 186 -6.32 -16.33 -16.38
CA ASN A 186 -5.34 -16.99 -15.50
C ASN A 186 -3.94 -17.08 -16.16
N ALA A 187 -3.34 -15.96 -16.53
CA ALA A 187 -2.05 -15.91 -17.22
C ALA A 187 -0.87 -15.96 -16.24
N SER A 188 -1.02 -15.42 -15.03
CA SER A 188 -0.09 -15.65 -13.93
C SER A 188 -0.61 -16.79 -13.06
N ASN A 189 -0.13 -18.02 -13.27
CA ASN A 189 -0.42 -19.18 -12.42
C ASN A 189 0.24 -19.07 -11.02
N GLN A 190 0.35 -17.84 -10.48
CA GLN A 190 1.07 -17.50 -9.26
C GLN A 190 0.11 -17.39 -8.07
N PRO A 191 0.47 -17.93 -6.89
CA PRO A 191 -0.33 -17.75 -5.68
C PRO A 191 -0.52 -16.25 -5.35
N PRO A 192 -1.71 -15.79 -4.91
CA PRO A 192 -1.99 -14.37 -4.66
C PRO A 192 -1.02 -13.69 -3.70
N LEU A 193 -0.59 -14.38 -2.63
CA LEU A 193 0.38 -13.85 -1.67
C LEU A 193 1.75 -13.59 -2.29
N ILE A 194 2.18 -14.48 -3.19
CA ILE A 194 3.44 -14.30 -3.94
C ILE A 194 3.30 -13.13 -4.90
N LYS A 195 2.16 -13.04 -5.60
CA LYS A 195 1.88 -11.92 -6.50
C LYS A 195 1.89 -10.58 -5.74
N ALA A 196 1.28 -10.52 -4.56
CA ALA A 196 1.31 -9.33 -3.71
C ALA A 196 2.74 -8.94 -3.29
N GLY A 197 3.57 -9.91 -2.88
CA GLY A 197 4.98 -9.65 -2.55
C GLY A 197 5.81 -9.16 -3.74
N LEU A 198 5.62 -9.77 -4.92
CA LEU A 198 6.26 -9.34 -6.16
C LEU A 198 5.77 -7.95 -6.60
N ALA A 199 4.47 -7.67 -6.48
CA ALA A 199 3.89 -6.38 -6.79
C ALA A 199 4.46 -5.27 -5.90
N HIS A 200 4.53 -5.54 -4.59
CA HIS A 200 5.12 -4.63 -3.62
C HIS A 200 6.58 -4.32 -3.97
N LEU A 201 7.40 -5.34 -4.20
CA LEU A 201 8.80 -5.15 -4.57
C LEU A 201 8.95 -4.38 -5.89
N TRP A 202 8.17 -4.72 -6.93
CA TRP A 202 8.22 -4.02 -8.20
C TRP A 202 7.84 -2.54 -8.02
N PHE A 203 6.71 -2.26 -7.37
CA PHE A 203 6.25 -0.89 -7.15
C PHE A 203 7.26 -0.05 -6.36
N VAL A 204 7.82 -0.57 -5.27
CA VAL A 204 8.86 0.10 -4.48
C VAL A 204 10.12 0.40 -5.32
N THR A 205 10.46 -0.45 -6.29
CA THR A 205 11.61 -0.21 -7.18
C THR A 205 11.33 0.78 -8.32
N LEU A 206 10.07 0.99 -8.71
CA LEU A 206 9.69 2.09 -9.61
C LEU A 206 9.86 3.44 -8.90
N HIS A 207 9.57 3.45 -7.60
CA HIS A 207 9.51 4.62 -6.74
C HIS A 207 8.57 5.68 -7.35
#